data_AF-A0A9D4IFE6-F1
#
_entry.id   AF-A0A9D4IFE6-F1
#
_cell.length_a   1.000
_cell.length_b   1.000
_cell.length_c   1.000
_cell.angle_alpha   90.00
_cell.angle_beta   90.00
_cell.angle_gamma   90.00
#
_symmetry.space_group_name_H-M   'P 1'
#
loop_
_entity.id
_entity.type
_entity.pdbx_description
1 polymer ?
#
loop_
_entity_poly.entity_id
_entity_poly.type
_entity_poly.pdbx_seq_one_letter_code
_entity_poly.pdbx_strand_id
1 'polypeptide(L)'
;MAYAGSQIAYIQWGYIIVWAVLLLTFFALAYLPYRAACVRTNLSRCPEVHVEPSTRISVDSQGKQDTSVILVLDNRKIFHNVTYFTFFFYIVLGLFGCLLTIIKGMILGIMYLSRLDKCGLVNGFETWDKGYMNYVSFLHFEECHRHPVLLVFCDILIDGMPHDRNQARLNTYGTVDDVSKDVTYSSSWTALGRPRRRWLKAYTMVRNSSVRAKQIEADYDTLEDIDITDLSDQAIIDVSNNDLPNTGVAHHVKRSCTWIITINQC
;
A
#
# COMPACT_ATOMS: atom_id res chain seq x y z
N MET A 1 1.29 -2.40 22.08
CA MET A 1 0.37 -1.78 21.10
C MET A 1 -0.07 -0.43 21.66
N ALA A 2 0.57 0.66 21.23
CA ALA A 2 0.30 2.02 21.72
C ALA A 2 -0.18 2.97 20.60
N TYR A 3 -0.66 2.43 19.48
CA TYR A 3 -1.12 3.21 18.33
C TYR A 3 -2.23 4.20 18.72
N ALA A 4 -3.25 3.75 19.45
CA ALA A 4 -4.33 4.60 19.93
C ALA A 4 -3.82 5.76 20.80
N GLY A 5 -2.86 5.49 21.70
CA GLY A 5 -2.28 6.51 22.58
C GLY A 5 -1.47 7.55 21.79
N SER A 6 -0.64 7.11 20.84
CA SER A 6 0.08 8.01 19.94
C SER A 6 -0.88 8.85 19.11
N GLN A 7 -1.93 8.24 18.54
CA GLN A 7 -2.92 8.94 17.72
C GLN A 7 -3.60 10.09 18.46
N ILE A 8 -4.06 9.84 19.69
CA ILE A 8 -4.71 10.85 20.53
C ILE A 8 -3.72 11.99 20.84
N ALA A 9 -2.46 11.67 21.15
CA ALA A 9 -1.44 12.67 21.40
C ALA A 9 -1.22 13.59 20.18
N TYR A 10 -1.07 13.04 18.99
CA TYR A 10 -0.88 13.84 17.77
C TYR A 10 -2.11 14.69 17.43
N ILE A 11 -3.33 14.19 17.66
CA ILE A 11 -4.56 14.97 17.48
C ILE A 11 -4.60 16.15 18.47
N GLN A 12 -4.25 15.91 19.73
CA GLN A 12 -4.22 16.95 20.76
C GLN A 12 -3.16 18.02 20.45
N TRP A 13 -1.94 17.60 20.10
CA TRP A 13 -0.88 18.53 19.71
C TRP A 13 -1.23 19.30 18.42
N GLY A 14 -1.79 18.63 17.42
CA GLY A 14 -2.27 19.26 16.19
C GLY A 14 -3.31 20.34 16.48
N TYR A 15 -4.28 20.06 17.34
CA TYR A 15 -5.28 21.05 17.77
C TYR A 15 -4.63 22.27 18.43
N ILE A 16 -3.73 22.06 19.40
CA ILE A 16 -3.03 23.15 20.09
C ILE A 16 -2.26 24.02 19.10
N ILE A 17 -1.54 23.41 18.16
CA ILE A 17 -0.73 24.12 17.16
C ILE A 17 -1.62 24.93 16.22
N VAL A 18 -2.73 24.36 15.74
CA VAL A 18 -3.69 25.06 14.87
C VAL A 18 -4.27 26.29 15.57
N TRP A 19 -4.68 26.15 16.84
CA TRP A 19 -5.20 27.27 17.62
C TRP A 19 -4.16 28.35 17.88
N ALA A 20 -2.91 27.96 18.18
CA ALA A 20 -1.81 28.90 18.34
C ALA A 20 -1.55 29.69 17.05
N VAL A 21 -1.53 29.02 15.89
CA VAL A 21 -1.35 29.67 14.59
C VAL A 21 -2.51 30.62 14.29
N LEU A 22 -3.76 30.21 14.51
CA LEU A 22 -4.93 31.07 14.32
C LEU A 22 -4.86 32.31 15.20
N LEU A 23 -4.52 32.15 16.48
CA LEU A 23 -4.34 33.27 17.41
C LEU A 23 -3.23 34.22 16.94
N LEU A 24 -2.08 33.70 16.50
CA LEU A 24 -0.99 34.52 15.97
C LEU A 24 -1.41 35.27 14.70
N THR A 25 -2.15 34.63 13.80
CA THR A 25 -2.67 35.30 12.61
C THR A 25 -3.68 36.40 12.96
N PHE A 26 -4.53 36.17 13.97
CA PHE A 26 -5.46 37.18 14.47
C PHE A 26 -4.73 38.39 15.05
N PHE A 27 -3.72 38.17 15.90
CA PHE A 27 -2.91 39.26 16.44
C PHE A 27 -2.14 40.01 15.34
N ALA A 28 -1.59 39.32 14.35
CA ALA A 28 -0.93 39.95 13.22
C ALA A 28 -1.91 40.83 12.41
N LEU A 29 -3.11 40.31 12.12
CA LEU A 29 -4.16 41.02 11.41
C LEU A 29 -4.74 42.19 12.21
N ALA A 30 -4.75 42.15 13.54
CA ALA A 30 -5.15 43.26 14.40
C ALA A 30 -4.02 44.29 14.58
N TYR A 31 -2.77 43.85 14.62
CA TYR A 31 -1.59 44.71 14.80
C TYR A 31 -1.26 45.54 13.56
N LEU A 32 -1.42 44.97 12.36
CA LEU A 32 -1.20 45.66 11.08
C LEU A 32 -2.04 46.94 10.91
N PRO A 33 -3.37 46.94 11.08
CA PRO A 33 -4.20 48.14 11.01
C PRO A 33 -3.97 49.07 12.19
N TYR A 34 -3.66 48.56 13.39
CA TYR A 34 -3.28 49.40 14.53
C TYR A 34 -2.02 50.23 14.22
N ARG A 35 -0.98 49.60 13.66
CA ARG A 35 0.24 50.30 13.22
C ARG A 35 -0.03 51.22 12.04
N ALA A 36 -0.80 50.78 11.04
CA ALA A 36 -1.13 51.59 9.87
C ALA A 36 -1.97 52.83 10.24
N ALA A 37 -2.89 52.70 11.20
CA ALA A 37 -3.64 53.81 11.76
C ALA A 37 -2.73 54.77 12.53
N CYS A 38 -1.78 54.24 13.32
CA CYS A 38 -0.79 55.05 14.03
C CYS A 38 0.18 55.79 13.08
N VAL A 39 0.62 55.15 12.00
CA VAL A 39 1.44 55.80 10.97
C VAL A 39 0.62 56.88 10.24
N ARG A 40 -0.65 56.61 9.90
CA ARG A 40 -1.53 57.56 9.22
C ARG A 40 -1.81 58.81 10.06
N THR A 41 -2.03 58.67 11.38
CA THR A 41 -2.24 59.81 12.28
C THR A 41 -0.96 60.60 12.57
N ASN A 42 0.22 59.98 12.52
CA ASN A 42 1.49 60.69 12.60
C ASN A 42 1.86 61.39 11.26
N LEU A 43 1.43 60.85 10.12
CA LEU A 43 1.71 61.43 8.79
C LEU A 43 0.81 62.64 8.46
N SER A 44 -0.37 62.78 9.10
CA SER A 44 -1.22 63.97 8.99
C SER A 44 -0.63 65.24 9.63
N ARG A 45 0.60 65.18 10.16
CA ARG A 45 1.38 66.33 10.66
C ARG A 45 2.43 66.83 9.66
N CYS A 46 2.55 66.20 8.49
CA CYS A 46 3.34 66.68 7.36
C CYS A 46 2.44 67.43 6.36
N PRO A 47 2.93 68.50 5.71
CA PRO A 47 2.15 69.23 4.72
C PRO A 47 1.82 68.35 3.52
N GLU A 48 0.58 68.46 3.08
CA GLU A 48 -0.09 67.71 2.04
C GLU A 48 0.63 67.86 0.69
N VAL A 49 1.40 66.84 0.27
CA VAL A 49 1.87 66.73 -1.12
C VAL A 49 0.78 66.00 -1.89
N HIS A 50 -0.07 66.80 -2.51
CA HIS A 50 -1.04 66.37 -3.50
C HIS A 50 -0.30 65.81 -4.72
N VAL A 51 -0.25 64.48 -4.85
CA VAL A 51 0.15 63.81 -6.11
C VAL A 51 -1.13 63.24 -6.72
N GLU A 52 -1.59 63.87 -7.78
CA GLU A 52 -2.63 63.29 -8.64
C GLU A 52 -2.14 61.97 -9.24
N PRO A 53 -2.95 60.89 -9.21
CA PRO A 53 -2.64 59.68 -9.97
C PRO A 53 -3.11 59.86 -11.42
N SER A 54 -2.37 60.63 -12.21
CA SER A 54 -2.33 60.43 -13.66
C SER A 54 -1.15 59.49 -13.93
N THR A 55 -1.40 58.20 -14.07
CA THR A 55 -1.55 57.60 -15.39
C THR A 55 -2.12 56.20 -15.24
N ARG A 56 -3.30 55.96 -15.83
CA ARG A 56 -3.75 54.62 -16.17
C ARG A 56 -2.84 54.11 -17.28
N ILE A 57 -1.85 53.30 -16.93
CA ILE A 57 -1.17 52.46 -17.91
C ILE A 57 -2.13 51.30 -18.19
N SER A 58 -2.90 51.45 -19.26
CA SER A 58 -3.58 50.34 -19.90
C SER A 58 -2.48 49.36 -20.34
N VAL A 59 -2.34 48.26 -19.60
CA VAL A 59 -1.52 47.12 -20.03
C VAL A 59 -2.31 46.46 -21.16
N ASP A 60 -2.02 46.89 -22.38
CA ASP A 60 -2.51 46.20 -23.57
C ASP A 60 -1.84 44.81 -23.60
N SER A 61 -2.66 43.78 -23.55
CA SER A 61 -2.25 42.38 -23.65
C SER A 61 -2.00 42.09 -25.13
N GLN A 62 -0.90 42.64 -25.67
CA GLN A 62 -0.38 42.25 -26.98
C GLN A 62 0.70 41.19 -26.76
N GLY A 63 0.29 39.93 -26.87
CA GLY A 63 1.21 38.80 -26.76
C GLY A 63 0.65 37.49 -27.29
N LYS A 64 -0.30 37.51 -28.23
CA LYS A 64 -0.64 36.33 -29.03
C LYS A 64 0.30 36.27 -30.23
N GLN A 65 1.49 35.69 -30.04
CA GLN A 65 2.34 35.29 -31.17
C GLN A 65 1.92 33.90 -31.65
N ASP A 66 0.91 33.89 -32.51
CA ASP A 66 0.69 32.78 -33.43
C ASP A 66 1.64 32.98 -34.61
N THR A 67 2.86 32.43 -34.61
CA THR A 67 3.50 32.06 -35.88
C THR A 67 4.68 31.11 -35.73
N SER A 68 4.55 29.96 -36.39
CA SER A 68 5.64 29.11 -36.87
C SER A 68 6.50 29.90 -37.87
N VAL A 69 7.40 30.75 -37.38
CA VAL A 69 8.37 31.47 -38.21
C VAL A 69 9.69 31.49 -37.45
N ILE A 70 10.74 31.07 -38.13
CA ILE A 70 12.13 31.10 -37.67
C ILE A 70 12.41 32.56 -37.25
N LEU A 71 12.58 32.79 -35.94
CA LEU A 71 12.77 34.11 -35.33
C LEU A 71 14.04 34.78 -35.87
N VAL A 72 13.92 35.49 -36.99
CA VAL A 72 14.93 36.45 -37.45
C VAL A 72 14.79 37.67 -36.53
N LEU A 73 15.65 37.72 -35.51
CA LEU A 73 15.74 38.80 -34.55
C LEU A 73 16.35 40.04 -35.23
N ASP A 74 15.50 40.98 -35.64
CA ASP A 74 15.95 42.16 -36.39
C ASP A 74 16.70 43.22 -35.58
N ASN A 75 16.96 43.00 -34.29
CA ASN A 75 17.83 43.87 -33.49
C ASN A 75 18.51 43.11 -32.35
N ARG A 76 19.62 42.43 -32.65
CA ARG A 76 20.42 41.63 -31.70
C ARG A 76 20.80 42.40 -30.42
N LYS A 77 21.07 43.70 -30.54
CA LYS A 77 21.46 44.58 -29.40
C LYS A 77 20.31 44.81 -28.42
N ILE A 78 19.09 45.02 -28.93
CA ILE A 78 17.90 45.25 -28.10
C ILE A 78 17.54 43.96 -27.37
N PHE A 79 17.58 42.82 -28.06
CA PHE A 79 17.33 41.52 -27.44
C PHE A 79 18.29 41.23 -26.29
N HIS A 80 19.58 41.51 -26.46
CA HIS A 80 20.56 41.31 -25.40
C HIS A 80 20.28 42.21 -24.18
N ASN A 81 19.92 43.48 -24.41
CA ASN A 81 19.57 44.42 -23.34
C ASN A 81 18.29 43.98 -22.60
N VAL A 82 17.24 43.60 -23.32
CA VAL A 82 15.99 43.08 -22.74
C VAL A 82 16.26 41.82 -21.93
N THR A 83 17.01 40.86 -22.47
CA THR A 83 17.36 39.61 -21.76
C THR A 83 18.15 39.90 -20.48
N TYR A 84 19.07 40.87 -20.50
CA TYR A 84 19.83 41.28 -19.32
C TYR A 84 18.92 41.86 -18.22
N PHE A 85 17.98 42.76 -18.59
CA PHE A 85 17.01 43.30 -17.63
C PHE A 85 16.04 42.22 -17.11
N THR A 86 15.54 41.36 -17.99
CA THR A 86 14.60 40.29 -17.62
C THR A 86 15.27 39.21 -16.75
N PHE A 87 16.56 38.93 -16.93
CA PHE A 87 17.33 38.01 -16.08
C PHE A 87 17.29 38.42 -14.60
N PHE A 88 17.52 39.72 -14.32
CA PHE A 88 17.45 40.23 -12.96
C PHE A 88 16.03 40.09 -12.37
N PHE A 89 15.01 40.37 -13.16
CA PHE A 89 13.62 40.20 -12.74
C PHE A 89 13.27 38.74 -12.43
N TYR A 90 13.76 37.78 -13.23
CA TYR A 90 13.56 36.36 -12.96
C TYR A 90 14.29 35.86 -11.71
N ILE A 91 15.46 36.41 -11.37
CA ILE A 91 16.12 36.09 -10.09
C ILE A 91 15.23 36.51 -8.92
N VAL A 92 14.70 37.74 -8.97
CA VAL A 92 13.81 38.26 -7.92
C VAL A 92 12.52 37.43 -7.85
N LEU A 93 11.89 37.14 -8.98
CA LEU A 93 10.70 36.27 -9.03
C LEU A 93 11.00 34.85 -8.53
N GLY A 94 12.16 34.29 -8.82
CA GLY A 94 12.60 33.00 -8.32
C GLY A 94 12.75 32.98 -6.80
N LEU A 95 13.30 34.05 -6.22
CA LEU A 95 13.38 34.21 -4.77
C LEU A 95 11.98 34.28 -4.13
N PHE A 96 11.07 35.07 -4.72
CA PHE A 96 9.68 35.13 -4.25
C PHE A 96 8.96 33.78 -4.41
N GLY A 97 9.15 33.08 -5.52
CA GLY A 97 8.59 31.74 -5.76
C GLY A 97 9.09 30.70 -4.77
N CYS A 98 10.38 30.77 -4.40
CA CYS A 98 10.96 29.93 -3.37
C CYS A 98 10.34 30.21 -1.99
N LEU A 99 10.23 31.48 -1.60
CA LEU A 99 9.57 31.89 -0.36
C LEU A 99 8.11 31.41 -0.29
N LEU A 100 7.34 31.62 -1.35
CA LEU A 100 5.96 31.15 -1.43
C LEU A 100 5.88 29.62 -1.36
N THR A 101 6.87 28.92 -1.90
CA THR A 101 6.96 27.46 -1.84
C THR A 101 7.21 26.94 -0.43
N ILE A 102 8.04 27.63 0.33
CA ILE A 102 8.27 27.33 1.74
C ILE A 102 7.00 27.61 2.56
N ILE A 103 6.35 28.74 2.31
CA ILE A 103 5.11 29.12 3.02
C ILE A 103 3.99 28.11 2.75
N LYS A 104 3.74 27.73 1.48
CA LYS A 104 2.72 26.71 1.16
C LYS A 104 3.06 25.36 1.79
N GLY A 105 4.34 24.99 1.82
CA GLY A 105 4.81 23.76 2.48
C GLY A 105 4.55 23.77 3.98
N MET A 106 4.82 24.90 4.64
CA MET A 106 4.58 25.08 6.07
C MET A 106 3.09 25.00 6.42
N ILE A 107 2.23 25.66 5.63
CA ILE A 107 0.77 25.60 5.82
C ILE A 107 0.27 24.16 5.69
N LEU A 108 0.68 23.46 4.62
CA LEU A 108 0.31 22.06 4.42
C LEU A 108 0.85 21.18 5.55
N GLY A 109 2.09 21.38 5.99
CA GLY A 109 2.68 20.66 7.12
C GLY A 109 1.87 20.79 8.40
N ILE A 110 1.42 22.01 8.73
CA ILE A 110 0.58 22.26 9.92
C ILE A 110 -0.80 21.57 9.79
N MET A 111 -1.41 21.64 8.61
CA MET A 111 -2.72 20.99 8.36
C MET A 111 -2.62 19.46 8.43
N TYR A 112 -1.55 18.87 7.91
CA TYR A 112 -1.35 17.42 7.91
C TYR A 112 -0.81 16.88 9.25
N LEU A 113 -0.21 17.72 10.10
CA LEU A 113 0.28 17.28 11.41
C LEU A 113 -0.83 16.68 12.30
N SER A 114 -2.07 17.13 12.12
CA SER A 114 -3.23 16.58 12.83
C SER A 114 -3.67 15.20 12.33
N ARG A 115 -3.19 14.75 11.17
CA ARG A 115 -3.65 13.52 10.51
C ARG A 115 -2.46 12.62 10.15
N LEU A 116 -2.32 11.53 10.90
CA LEU A 116 -1.24 10.55 10.77
C LEU A 116 -1.29 9.68 9.51
N ASP A 117 -2.35 9.78 8.71
CA ASP A 117 -2.61 8.93 7.55
C ASP A 117 -1.58 9.13 6.41
N LYS A 118 -0.83 10.24 6.40
CA LYS A 118 0.19 10.52 5.37
C LYS A 118 1.47 11.06 5.98
N CYS A 119 2.60 10.46 5.58
CA CYS A 119 3.90 10.99 5.92
C CYS A 119 4.11 12.35 5.25
N GLY A 120 4.47 13.37 6.03
CA GLY A 120 4.81 14.70 5.51
C GLY A 120 6.25 14.79 4.96
N LEU A 121 7.04 13.73 5.11
CA LEU A 121 8.43 13.66 4.64
C LEU A 121 8.50 13.18 3.18
N VAL A 122 9.63 13.48 2.55
CA VAL A 122 9.95 13.02 1.20
C VAL A 122 10.02 11.50 1.16
N ASN A 123 9.51 10.89 0.08
CA ASN A 123 9.60 9.46 -0.18
C ASN A 123 11.04 8.97 0.03
N GLY A 124 11.21 8.01 0.94
CA GLY A 124 12.52 7.49 1.37
C GLY A 124 12.95 7.90 2.78
N PHE A 125 12.40 8.99 3.34
CA PHE A 125 12.61 9.38 4.74
C PHE A 125 11.42 9.07 5.65
N GLU A 126 10.49 8.26 5.17
CA GLU A 126 9.26 7.88 5.90
C GLU A 126 9.56 7.18 7.24
N THR A 127 10.68 6.48 7.35
CA THR A 127 11.10 5.77 8.57
C THR A 127 11.46 6.70 9.73
N TRP A 128 11.75 7.98 9.45
CA TRP A 128 12.05 8.96 10.48
C TRP A 128 10.79 9.47 11.19
N ASP A 129 9.63 9.32 10.54
CA ASP A 129 8.35 9.66 11.13
C ASP A 129 7.81 8.49 11.96
N LYS A 130 8.03 8.56 13.27
CA LYS A 130 7.53 7.56 14.23
C LYS A 130 6.00 7.47 14.23
N GLY A 131 5.30 8.57 13.96
CA GLY A 131 3.84 8.58 13.91
C GLY A 131 3.33 7.74 12.75
N TYR A 132 3.90 7.97 11.57
CA TYR A 132 3.60 7.21 10.35
C TYR A 132 4.02 5.74 10.46
N MET A 133 5.21 5.44 10.99
CA MET A 133 5.67 4.05 11.17
C MET A 133 4.77 3.24 12.11
N ASN A 134 4.24 3.86 13.17
CA ASN A 134 3.28 3.22 14.05
C ASN A 134 1.95 2.90 13.34
N TYR A 135 1.50 3.78 12.44
CA TYR A 135 0.31 3.55 11.61
C TYR A 135 0.51 2.39 10.64
N VAL A 136 1.61 2.37 9.89
CA VAL A 136 1.93 1.28 8.95
C VAL A 136 2.05 -0.06 9.66
N SER A 137 2.71 -0.07 10.82
CA SER A 137 2.85 -1.28 11.65
C SER A 137 1.50 -1.80 12.13
N PHE A 138 0.60 -0.89 12.52
CA PHE A 138 -0.77 -1.23 12.90
C PHE A 138 -1.55 -1.81 11.72
N LEU A 139 -1.44 -1.22 10.54
CA LEU A 139 -2.13 -1.69 9.34
C LEU A 139 -1.70 -3.11 8.94
N HIS A 140 -0.39 -3.38 8.92
CA HIS A 140 0.11 -4.73 8.64
C HIS A 140 -0.33 -5.75 9.69
N PHE A 141 -0.37 -5.35 10.96
CA PHE A 141 -0.88 -6.20 12.01
C PHE A 141 -2.37 -6.53 11.79
N GLU A 142 -3.20 -5.54 11.47
CA GLU A 142 -4.61 -5.77 11.17
C GLU A 142 -4.83 -6.64 9.94
N GLU A 143 -4.05 -6.44 8.88
CA GLU A 143 -4.14 -7.25 7.66
C GLU A 143 -3.80 -8.72 7.93
N CYS A 144 -2.73 -8.99 8.69
CA CYS A 144 -2.32 -10.35 9.05
C CYS A 144 -3.34 -11.05 9.96
N HIS A 145 -3.94 -10.34 10.91
CA HIS A 145 -4.87 -10.93 11.87
C HIS A 145 -6.32 -11.01 11.38
N ARG A 146 -6.74 -10.12 10.49
CA ARG A 146 -8.13 -9.97 10.06
C ARG A 146 -8.25 -9.93 8.54
N HIS A 147 -7.56 -10.84 7.86
CA HIS A 147 -7.66 -10.93 6.40
C HIS A 147 -9.09 -11.37 5.99
N PRO A 148 -9.85 -10.56 5.24
CA PRO A 148 -11.27 -10.81 4.98
C PRO A 148 -11.52 -12.12 4.23
N VAL A 149 -10.61 -12.49 3.30
CA VAL A 149 -10.71 -13.77 2.58
C VAL A 149 -10.51 -14.96 3.51
N LEU A 150 -9.62 -14.85 4.50
CA LEU A 150 -9.38 -15.92 5.46
C LEU A 150 -10.59 -16.09 6.38
N LEU A 151 -11.16 -14.98 6.84
CA LEU A 151 -12.37 -15.00 7.67
C LEU A 151 -13.54 -15.67 6.95
N VAL A 152 -13.81 -15.26 5.71
CA VAL A 152 -14.88 -15.85 4.88
C VAL A 152 -14.58 -17.34 4.58
N PHE A 153 -13.32 -17.70 4.33
CA PHE A 153 -12.94 -19.09 4.13
C PHE A 153 -13.20 -19.95 5.37
N CYS A 154 -12.81 -19.47 6.55
CA CYS A 154 -13.08 -20.14 7.82
C CYS A 154 -14.59 -20.24 8.08
N ASP A 155 -15.37 -19.21 7.78
CA ASP A 155 -16.82 -19.19 7.91
C ASP A 155 -17.47 -20.28 7.03
N ILE A 156 -17.09 -20.33 5.75
CA ILE A 156 -17.53 -21.39 4.81
C ILE A 156 -17.13 -22.79 5.30
N LEU A 157 -15.95 -22.95 5.91
CA LEU A 157 -15.51 -24.23 6.47
C LEU A 157 -16.33 -24.63 7.71
N ILE A 158 -16.67 -23.68 8.57
CA ILE A 158 -17.46 -23.90 9.79
C ILE A 158 -18.90 -24.26 9.41
N ASP A 159 -19.52 -23.52 8.48
CA ASP A 159 -20.86 -23.81 7.95
C ASP A 159 -20.92 -25.15 7.20
N GLY A 160 -19.81 -25.55 6.57
CA GLY A 160 -19.67 -26.82 5.85
C GLY A 160 -19.45 -28.04 6.75
N MET A 161 -19.19 -27.87 8.05
CA MET A 161 -19.06 -28.98 8.99
C MET A 161 -20.44 -29.51 9.41
N PRO A 162 -20.68 -30.83 9.36
CA PRO A 162 -21.95 -31.39 9.81
C PRO A 162 -22.16 -31.10 11.29
N HIS A 163 -23.25 -30.38 11.58
CA HIS A 163 -23.64 -29.86 12.89
C HIS A 163 -23.94 -30.99 13.93
N ASP A 164 -23.94 -32.25 13.50
CA ASP A 164 -24.32 -33.42 14.30
C ASP A 164 -23.36 -33.78 15.44
N ARG A 165 -22.10 -33.33 15.43
CA ARG A 165 -21.14 -33.68 16.50
C ARG A 165 -21.29 -32.87 17.78
N ASN A 166 -21.81 -31.64 17.70
CA ASN A 166 -21.96 -30.77 18.87
C ASN A 166 -23.37 -30.81 19.46
N GLN A 167 -24.43 -31.03 18.66
CA GLN A 167 -25.78 -31.23 19.19
C GLN A 167 -25.93 -32.54 19.99
N ALA A 168 -25.18 -33.59 19.63
CA ALA A 168 -25.18 -34.85 20.39
C ALA A 168 -24.63 -34.70 21.82
N ARG A 169 -23.73 -33.73 22.09
CA ARG A 169 -23.18 -33.51 23.44
C ARG A 169 -24.03 -32.62 24.33
N LEU A 170 -24.90 -31.77 23.77
CA LEU A 170 -25.83 -30.94 24.52
C LEU A 170 -27.17 -31.65 24.80
N ASN A 171 -27.56 -32.64 24.01
CA ASN A 171 -28.78 -33.41 24.21
C ASN A 171 -28.65 -34.63 25.14
N THR A 172 -27.46 -34.91 25.70
CA THR A 172 -27.26 -36.08 26.61
C THR A 172 -27.83 -35.88 28.03
N TYR A 173 -28.60 -34.81 28.28
CA TYR A 173 -29.37 -34.63 29.54
C TYR A 173 -30.89 -34.75 29.36
N GLY A 174 -31.38 -35.12 28.17
CA GLY A 174 -32.82 -35.19 27.89
C GLY A 174 -33.23 -36.54 27.32
N THR A 175 -33.92 -37.33 28.15
CA THR A 175 -34.90 -38.37 27.79
C THR A 175 -34.42 -39.55 26.93
N VAL A 176 -34.30 -40.70 27.59
CA VAL A 176 -34.44 -42.04 27.02
C VAL A 176 -35.89 -42.19 26.57
N ASP A 177 -36.13 -42.38 25.27
CA ASP A 177 -37.17 -43.28 24.76
C ASP A 177 -37.05 -43.46 23.23
N ASP A 178 -36.88 -44.72 22.87
CA ASP A 178 -37.32 -45.49 21.70
C ASP A 178 -37.45 -44.84 20.30
N VAL A 179 -36.75 -45.49 19.36
CA VAL A 179 -37.17 -45.97 18.03
C VAL A 179 -36.00 -45.85 17.07
N SER A 180 -35.39 -47.02 16.84
CA SER A 180 -34.48 -47.28 15.74
C SER A 180 -35.12 -46.86 14.41
N LYS A 181 -34.69 -45.71 13.89
CA LYS A 181 -34.73 -45.43 12.46
C LYS A 181 -33.29 -45.53 11.98
N ASP A 182 -33.02 -46.62 11.26
CA ASP A 182 -31.97 -46.72 10.25
C ASP A 182 -32.14 -45.56 9.26
N VAL A 183 -31.65 -44.38 9.65
CA VAL A 183 -31.33 -43.34 8.70
C VAL A 183 -29.90 -43.65 8.31
N THR A 184 -29.76 -44.31 7.17
CA THR A 184 -28.54 -44.32 6.38
C THR A 184 -28.20 -42.87 5.96
N TYR A 185 -27.83 -42.03 6.92
CA TYR A 185 -27.20 -40.73 6.68
C TYR A 185 -25.68 -40.90 6.65
N SER A 186 -25.23 -42.01 6.09
CA SER A 186 -23.82 -42.24 5.82
C SER A 186 -23.51 -41.75 4.41
N SER A 187 -22.64 -40.75 4.32
CA SER A 187 -21.69 -40.53 3.21
C SER A 187 -22.17 -39.97 1.85
N SER A 188 -23.46 -39.73 1.62
CA SER A 188 -23.92 -39.27 0.29
C SER A 188 -23.34 -37.90 -0.13
N TRP A 189 -23.17 -36.96 0.81
CA TRP A 189 -22.61 -35.63 0.55
C TRP A 189 -21.10 -35.65 0.21
N THR A 190 -20.35 -36.65 0.67
CA THR A 190 -18.90 -36.76 0.41
C THR A 190 -18.58 -37.58 -0.82
N ALA A 191 -19.47 -38.47 -1.26
CA ALA A 191 -19.28 -39.31 -2.45
C ALA A 191 -19.60 -38.58 -3.77
N LEU A 192 -20.73 -37.85 -3.84
CA LEU A 192 -21.09 -37.06 -5.05
C LEU A 192 -20.26 -35.78 -5.20
N GLY A 193 -19.70 -35.26 -4.10
CA GLY A 193 -18.86 -34.06 -4.11
C GLY A 193 -17.46 -34.29 -4.71
N ARG A 194 -16.92 -35.51 -4.64
CA ARG A 194 -15.55 -35.83 -5.08
C ARG A 194 -15.35 -35.65 -6.59
N PRO A 195 -16.19 -36.21 -7.49
CA PRO A 195 -16.06 -35.96 -8.93
C PRO A 195 -16.22 -34.49 -9.27
N ARG A 196 -17.22 -33.79 -8.68
CA ARG A 196 -17.45 -32.36 -8.91
C ARG A 196 -16.25 -31.50 -8.49
N ARG A 197 -15.62 -31.78 -7.35
CA ARG A 197 -14.40 -31.10 -6.90
C ARG A 197 -13.20 -31.36 -7.81
N ARG A 198 -13.05 -32.59 -8.33
CA ARG A 198 -11.99 -32.93 -9.30
C ARG A 198 -12.17 -32.17 -10.62
N TRP A 199 -13.39 -32.11 -11.14
CA TRP A 199 -13.71 -31.33 -12.34
C TRP A 199 -13.50 -29.83 -12.13
N LEU A 200 -13.92 -29.29 -10.97
CA LEU A 200 -13.69 -27.89 -10.64
C LEU A 200 -12.19 -27.56 -10.55
N LYS A 201 -11.38 -28.44 -9.95
CA LYS A 201 -9.91 -28.31 -9.90
C LYS A 201 -9.30 -28.30 -11.30
N ALA A 202 -9.70 -29.23 -12.16
CA ALA A 202 -9.22 -29.28 -13.55
C ALA A 202 -9.64 -28.02 -14.32
N TYR A 203 -10.88 -27.58 -14.16
CA TYR A 203 -11.39 -26.37 -14.78
C TYR A 203 -10.63 -25.10 -14.33
N THR A 204 -10.34 -24.96 -13.04
CA THR A 204 -9.55 -23.81 -12.55
C THR A 204 -8.10 -23.87 -13.01
N MET A 205 -7.49 -25.06 -13.09
CA MET A 205 -6.13 -25.25 -13.62
C MET A 205 -5.99 -24.94 -15.10
N VAL A 206 -7.00 -25.28 -15.91
CA VAL A 206 -6.99 -24.99 -17.36
C VAL A 206 -7.15 -23.51 -17.61
N ARG A 207 -7.97 -22.82 -16.81
CA ARG A 207 -8.22 -21.37 -16.95
C ARG A 207 -7.13 -20.48 -16.35
N ASN A 208 -6.38 -20.96 -15.35
CA ASN A 208 -5.32 -20.19 -14.70
C ASN A 208 -3.96 -20.86 -14.90
N SER A 209 -3.30 -20.55 -16.02
CA SER A 209 -1.99 -21.13 -16.38
C SER A 209 -0.88 -20.79 -15.38
N SER A 210 -0.94 -19.63 -14.73
CA SER A 210 0.03 -19.18 -13.71
C SER A 210 -0.03 -20.00 -12.42
N VAL A 211 -1.23 -20.39 -11.98
CA VAL A 211 -1.41 -21.26 -10.80
C VAL A 211 -0.92 -22.66 -11.10
N ARG A 212 -1.16 -23.14 -12.33
CA ARG A 212 -0.66 -24.45 -12.79
C ARG A 212 0.87 -24.50 -12.78
N ALA A 213 1.54 -23.46 -13.27
CA ALA A 213 3.01 -23.40 -13.28
C ALA A 213 3.59 -23.50 -11.85
N LYS A 214 3.05 -22.73 -10.91
CA LYS A 214 3.49 -22.77 -9.50
C LYS A 214 3.22 -24.10 -8.81
N GLN A 215 2.09 -24.73 -9.13
CA GLN A 215 1.74 -26.05 -8.58
C GLN A 215 2.73 -27.11 -9.09
N ILE A 216 3.11 -27.04 -10.36
CA ILE A 216 4.11 -27.95 -10.95
C ILE A 216 5.47 -27.71 -10.29
N GLU A 217 5.89 -26.46 -10.14
CA GLU A 217 7.14 -26.09 -9.45
C GLU A 217 7.20 -26.65 -8.01
N ALA A 218 6.14 -26.47 -7.22
CA ALA A 218 6.06 -27.03 -5.87
C ALA A 218 6.05 -28.58 -5.83
N ASP A 219 5.50 -29.23 -6.86
CA ASP A 219 5.52 -30.69 -7.01
C ASP A 219 6.93 -31.20 -7.39
N TYR A 220 7.71 -30.40 -8.13
CA TYR A 220 9.12 -30.69 -8.41
C TYR A 220 10.00 -30.54 -7.16
N ASP A 221 9.85 -29.45 -6.40
CA ASP A 221 10.64 -29.21 -5.17
C ASP A 221 10.45 -30.34 -4.15
N THR A 222 9.21 -30.83 -4.00
CA THR A 222 8.93 -31.96 -3.10
C THR A 222 9.52 -33.28 -3.59
N LEU A 223 9.69 -33.47 -4.90
CA LEU A 223 10.34 -34.66 -5.45
C LEU A 223 11.87 -34.61 -5.27
N GLU A 224 12.48 -33.43 -5.37
CA GLU A 224 13.92 -33.25 -5.15
C GLU A 224 14.30 -33.47 -3.67
N ASP A 225 13.48 -33.01 -2.73
CA ASP A 225 13.66 -33.31 -1.30
C ASP A 225 13.55 -34.80 -0.97
N ILE A 226 12.64 -35.52 -1.63
CA ILE A 226 12.48 -36.97 -1.45
C ILE A 226 13.70 -37.72 -2.03
N ASP A 227 14.23 -37.32 -3.19
CA ASP A 227 15.39 -37.96 -3.80
C ASP A 227 16.68 -37.71 -2.98
N ILE A 228 16.85 -36.50 -2.42
CA ILE A 228 17.99 -36.18 -1.54
C ILE A 228 17.93 -36.95 -0.21
N THR A 229 16.73 -37.11 0.37
CA THR A 229 16.56 -37.89 1.61
C THR A 229 16.81 -39.38 1.38
N ASP A 230 16.31 -39.94 0.27
CA ASP A 230 16.53 -41.36 -0.09
C ASP A 230 18.00 -41.65 -0.47
N LEU A 231 18.70 -40.71 -1.13
CA LEU A 231 20.15 -40.78 -1.37
C LEU A 231 20.97 -40.70 -0.07
N SER A 232 20.54 -39.91 0.91
CA SER A 232 21.21 -39.81 2.21
C SER A 232 21.02 -41.09 3.04
N ASP A 233 19.83 -41.70 2.99
CA ASP A 233 19.53 -42.94 3.70
C ASP A 233 20.26 -44.15 3.06
N GLN A 234 20.37 -44.22 1.73
CA GLN A 234 21.19 -45.24 1.07
C GLN A 234 22.69 -45.08 1.35
N ALA A 235 23.22 -43.85 1.39
CA ALA A 235 24.61 -43.60 1.76
C ALA A 235 24.91 -43.98 3.23
N ILE A 236 23.95 -43.80 4.14
CA ILE A 236 24.06 -44.23 5.54
C ILE A 236 24.03 -45.76 5.66
N ILE A 237 23.19 -46.45 4.87
CA ILE A 237 23.12 -47.92 4.84
C ILE A 237 24.42 -48.53 4.26
N ASP A 238 25.03 -47.92 3.24
CA ASP A 238 26.31 -48.38 2.68
C ASP A 238 27.51 -48.13 3.61
N VAL A 239 27.49 -47.08 4.43
CA VAL A 239 28.51 -46.87 5.48
C VAL A 239 28.35 -47.89 6.62
N SER A 240 27.13 -48.33 6.93
CA SER A 240 26.89 -49.36 7.94
C SER A 240 27.27 -50.79 7.50
N ASN A 241 27.46 -51.04 6.20
CA ASN A 241 27.65 -52.38 5.64
C ASN A 241 29.08 -52.67 5.13
N ASN A 242 30.05 -51.79 5.37
CA ASN A 242 31.45 -52.07 5.02
C ASN A 242 32.17 -52.96 6.05
N ASP A 243 31.76 -54.23 6.08
CA ASP A 243 32.64 -55.38 6.30
C ASP A 243 32.60 -56.24 5.01
N LEU A 244 33.77 -56.59 4.50
CA LEU A 244 34.10 -57.04 3.14
C LEU A 244 33.50 -58.43 2.70
N PRO A 245 33.71 -58.89 1.44
CA PRO A 245 32.82 -58.86 0.27
C PRO A 245 32.16 -60.23 -0.07
N ASN A 246 31.00 -60.27 -0.75
CA ASN A 246 30.73 -61.25 -1.83
C ASN A 246 29.37 -61.09 -2.52
N THR A 247 29.41 -61.27 -3.84
CA THR A 247 28.35 -61.76 -4.75
C THR A 247 26.97 -61.09 -4.74
N GLY A 248 26.76 -60.31 -5.80
CA GLY A 248 25.59 -60.34 -6.70
C GLY A 248 24.19 -60.44 -6.10
N VAL A 249 23.39 -59.39 -6.26
CA VAL A 249 22.09 -59.43 -6.96
C VAL A 249 21.72 -57.98 -7.29
N ALA A 250 21.88 -57.63 -8.57
CA ALA A 250 21.17 -56.51 -9.17
C ALA A 250 19.73 -56.98 -9.40
N HIS A 251 18.74 -56.35 -8.74
CA HIS A 251 17.36 -56.21 -9.23
C HIS A 251 16.51 -55.59 -8.12
N HIS A 252 16.17 -54.30 -8.23
CA HIS A 252 14.81 -53.78 -7.99
C HIS A 252 14.76 -52.23 -8.04
N VAL A 253 15.17 -51.65 -9.17
CA VAL A 253 14.79 -50.27 -9.51
C VAL A 253 14.10 -50.30 -10.87
N LYS A 254 12.80 -50.58 -10.86
CA LYS A 254 11.87 -50.28 -11.96
C LYS A 254 10.43 -50.54 -11.53
N ARG A 255 9.87 -49.61 -10.77
CA ARG A 255 8.43 -49.31 -10.79
C ARG A 255 8.22 -47.81 -10.71
N SER A 256 8.89 -47.10 -11.61
CA SER A 256 8.47 -45.76 -12.02
C SER A 256 7.44 -45.88 -13.13
N CYS A 257 6.41 -45.05 -13.03
CA CYS A 257 5.82 -44.38 -14.18
C CYS A 257 5.28 -45.30 -15.28
N THR A 258 4.10 -45.89 -15.09
CA THR A 258 3.33 -46.43 -16.21
C THR A 258 1.85 -46.13 -16.07
N TRP A 259 1.47 -44.88 -15.85
CA TRP A 259 0.16 -44.34 -16.25
C TRP A 259 0.33 -42.83 -16.44
N ILE A 260 -0.31 -42.24 -17.45
CA ILE A 260 -0.28 -40.81 -17.83
C ILE A 260 0.82 -40.42 -18.83
N ILE A 261 0.95 -41.10 -19.98
CA ILE A 261 1.16 -40.42 -21.28
C ILE A 261 0.53 -41.29 -22.38
N THR A 262 -0.77 -41.12 -22.65
CA THR A 262 -1.38 -41.46 -23.96
C THR A 262 -2.78 -40.87 -24.07
N ILE A 263 -2.89 -39.55 -24.20
CA ILE A 263 -4.04 -38.93 -24.87
C ILE A 263 -3.48 -37.76 -25.68
N ASN A 264 -2.93 -38.09 -26.85
CA ASN A 264 -2.83 -37.16 -27.97
C ASN A 264 -2.60 -37.97 -29.25
N GLN A 265 -3.69 -38.45 -29.85
CA GLN A 265 -3.86 -38.66 -31.29
C GLN A 265 -5.28 -39.20 -31.57
N CYS A 266 -6.20 -38.28 -31.83
CA CYS A 266 -7.29 -38.32 -32.84
C CYS A 266 -8.00 -36.98 -32.77
#